data_AF-A0A0K0XWY3-F1
#
_entry.id   AF-A0A0K0XWY3-F1
#
_cell.length_a   1.000
_cell.length_b   1.000
_cell.length_c   1.000
_cell.angle_alpha   90.00
_cell.angle_beta   90.00
_cell.angle_gamma   90.00
#
_symmetry.space_group_name_H-M   'P 1'
#
loop_
_entity.id
_entity.type
_entity.pdbx_description
1 polymer ?
#
loop_
_entity_poly.entity_id
_entity_poly.type
_entity_poly.pdbx_seq_one_letter_code
_entity_poly.pdbx_strand_id
1 'polypeptide(L)'
;MRAFIFLVGLAMSTPIMALDCTESVRFGNKLVRVGDSERRTVESKRPDRRVPLQYPNGGSAGIRLDYHEYGRTVHVYIGAGVVSRICILRD
;
A
#
# COMPACT_ATOMS: atom_id res chain seq x y z
N MET A 1 -32.88 18.83 43.69
CA MET A 1 -32.57 17.46 43.22
C MET A 1 -31.76 17.57 41.93
N ARG A 2 -30.60 16.92 41.91
CA ARG A 2 -29.55 17.02 40.88
C ARG A 2 -29.88 16.06 39.74
N ALA A 3 -30.10 16.55 38.52
CA ALA A 3 -30.17 15.70 37.34
C ALA A 3 -28.77 15.62 36.70
N PHE A 4 -28.10 14.51 36.95
CA PHE A 4 -26.84 14.12 36.31
C PHE A 4 -27.20 13.58 34.92
N ILE A 5 -26.95 14.33 33.85
CA ILE A 5 -27.07 13.83 32.48
C ILE A 5 -25.68 13.44 32.00
N PHE A 6 -25.38 12.14 32.10
CA PHE A 6 -24.27 11.50 31.42
C PHE A 6 -24.62 11.41 29.93
N LEU A 7 -24.04 12.31 29.12
CA LEU A 7 -24.13 12.25 27.67
C LEU A 7 -23.05 11.28 27.17
N VAL A 8 -23.48 10.06 26.88
CA VAL A 8 -22.67 8.97 26.33
C VAL A 8 -22.13 9.39 24.96
N GLY A 9 -20.82 9.58 24.87
CA GLY A 9 -20.11 9.85 23.62
C GLY A 9 -20.11 8.62 22.72
N LEU A 10 -20.75 8.74 21.55
CA LEU A 10 -20.69 7.73 20.49
C LEU A 10 -19.29 7.79 19.85
N ALA A 11 -18.36 6.96 20.32
CA ALA A 11 -17.06 6.79 19.67
C ALA A 11 -17.27 6.07 18.33
N MET A 12 -17.18 6.81 17.22
CA MET A 12 -17.13 6.23 15.89
C MET A 12 -15.82 5.43 15.76
N SER A 13 -15.93 4.10 15.80
CA SER A 13 -14.83 3.21 15.42
C SER A 13 -14.66 3.30 13.92
N THR A 14 -13.68 4.09 13.48
CA THR A 14 -13.25 4.05 12.07
C THR A 14 -12.45 2.77 11.87
N PRO A 15 -12.71 1.99 10.81
CA PRO A 15 -11.85 0.87 10.48
C PRO A 15 -10.46 1.43 10.16
N ILE A 16 -9.49 1.13 11.02
CA ILE A 16 -8.08 1.47 10.81
C ILE A 16 -7.59 0.52 9.72
N MET A 17 -7.61 0.95 8.47
CA MET A 17 -6.92 0.23 7.40
C MET A 17 -5.43 0.17 7.76
N ALA A 18 -4.94 -1.02 8.11
CA ALA A 18 -3.56 -1.21 8.54
C ALA A 18 -2.66 -1.20 7.30
N LEU A 19 -1.84 -0.16 7.16
CA LEU A 19 -0.76 -0.11 6.18
C LEU A 19 0.50 -0.70 6.83
N ASP A 20 0.91 -1.87 6.35
CA ASP A 20 2.10 -2.57 6.82
C ASP A 20 3.16 -2.61 5.72
N CYS A 21 4.35 -2.04 5.96
CA CYS A 21 5.42 -2.01 4.98
C CYS A 21 6.45 -3.10 5.28
N THR A 22 6.85 -3.82 4.24
CA THR A 22 7.70 -5.00 4.33
C THR A 22 8.83 -4.93 3.30
N GLU A 23 9.87 -5.73 3.51
CA GLU A 23 11.00 -5.82 2.59
C GLU A 23 10.71 -6.72 1.39
N SER A 24 9.70 -7.58 1.48
CA SER A 24 9.38 -8.53 0.41
C SER A 24 7.93 -8.99 0.40
N VAL A 25 7.43 -9.35 -0.78
CA VAL A 25 6.10 -9.93 -0.97
C VAL A 25 6.16 -11.10 -1.95
N ARG A 26 5.35 -12.12 -1.68
CA ARG A 26 5.27 -13.32 -2.51
C ARG A 26 4.01 -13.27 -3.36
N PHE A 27 4.19 -13.46 -4.67
CA PHE A 27 3.13 -13.67 -5.65
C PHE A 27 3.22 -15.11 -6.17
N GLY A 28 2.36 -16.00 -5.64
CA GLY A 28 2.44 -17.43 -5.94
C GLY A 28 3.79 -18.02 -5.52
N ASN A 29 4.55 -18.55 -6.48
CA ASN A 29 5.90 -19.09 -6.26
C ASN A 29 7.04 -18.05 -6.43
N LYS A 30 6.73 -16.82 -6.83
CA LYS A 30 7.73 -15.77 -7.08
C LYS A 30 7.81 -14.80 -5.90
N LEU A 31 9.03 -14.40 -5.56
CA LEU A 31 9.31 -13.44 -4.48
C LEU A 31 9.81 -12.14 -5.09
N VAL A 32 9.16 -11.03 -4.71
CA VAL A 32 9.57 -9.66 -5.04
C VAL A 32 10.13 -9.02 -3.78
N ARG A 33 11.28 -8.37 -3.88
CA ARG A 33 11.96 -7.70 -2.78
C ARG A 33 12.26 -6.24 -3.09
N VAL A 34 12.46 -5.44 -2.05
CA VAL A 34 13.07 -4.11 -2.19
C VAL A 34 14.43 -4.26 -2.89
N GLY A 35 14.70 -3.40 -3.87
CA GLY A 35 15.88 -3.45 -4.73
C GLY A 35 15.72 -4.25 -6.02
N ASP A 36 14.65 -5.06 -6.18
CA ASP A 36 14.40 -5.72 -7.45
C ASP A 36 14.10 -4.72 -8.57
N SER A 37 14.50 -5.03 -9.80
CA SER A 37 14.13 -4.22 -10.96
C SER A 37 12.63 -4.23 -11.21
N GLU A 38 12.07 -3.12 -11.69
CA GLU A 38 10.66 -3.03 -12.09
C GLU A 38 10.26 -4.16 -13.03
N ARG A 39 11.13 -4.45 -14.02
CA ARG A 39 10.90 -5.51 -15.01
C ARG A 39 10.66 -6.86 -14.34
N ARG A 40 11.56 -7.26 -13.43
CA ARG A 40 11.44 -8.51 -12.66
C ARG A 40 10.15 -8.56 -11.85
N THR A 41 9.77 -7.44 -11.23
CA THR A 41 8.52 -7.34 -10.47
C THR A 41 7.30 -7.60 -11.35
N VAL A 42 7.24 -6.99 -12.53
CA VAL A 42 6.13 -7.12 -13.49
C VAL A 42 6.08 -8.51 -14.13
N GLU A 43 7.24 -9.11 -14.39
CA GLU A 43 7.33 -10.51 -14.83
C GLU A 43 6.90 -11.49 -13.73
N SER A 44 6.96 -11.07 -12.46
CA SER A 44 6.52 -11.89 -11.34
C SER A 44 4.99 -11.95 -11.21
N LYS A 45 4.34 -10.81 -11.38
CA LYS A 45 2.89 -10.68 -11.49
C LYS A 45 2.59 -9.40 -12.26
N ARG A 46 1.62 -9.42 -13.18
CA ARG A 46 1.17 -8.20 -13.84
C ARG A 46 0.38 -7.35 -12.83
N PRO A 47 0.68 -6.04 -12.68
CA PRO A 47 -0.07 -5.18 -11.77
C PRO A 47 -1.46 -4.88 -12.32
N ASP A 48 -2.43 -4.74 -11.43
CA ASP A 48 -3.81 -4.36 -11.77
C ASP A 48 -3.88 -2.86 -12.11
N ARG A 49 -3.10 -2.04 -11.41
CA ARG A 49 -2.99 -0.60 -11.68
C ARG A 49 -1.54 -0.12 -11.63
N ARG A 50 -1.22 0.80 -12.54
CA ARG A 50 0.00 1.61 -12.54
C ARG A 50 -0.39 3.05 -12.26
N VAL A 51 0.14 3.60 -11.16
CA VAL A 51 -0.14 4.98 -10.74
C VAL A 51 1.16 5.78 -10.82
N PRO A 52 1.27 6.79 -11.70
CA PRO A 52 2.41 7.69 -11.68
C PRO A 52 2.39 8.51 -10.39
N LEU A 53 3.54 8.61 -9.73
CA LEU A 53 3.72 9.41 -8.54
C LEU A 53 4.40 10.72 -8.92
N GLN A 54 3.92 11.81 -8.34
CA GLN A 54 4.48 13.14 -8.53
C GLN A 54 4.77 13.76 -7.17
N TYR A 55 5.89 14.48 -7.09
CA TYR A 55 6.18 15.36 -5.98
C TYR A 55 5.23 16.57 -5.99
N PRO A 56 5.04 17.25 -4.85
CA PRO A 56 4.20 18.46 -4.79
C PRO A 56 4.63 19.58 -5.74
N ASN A 57 5.91 19.61 -6.14
CA ASN A 57 6.46 20.57 -7.10
C ASN A 57 6.26 20.16 -8.58
N GLY A 58 5.54 19.06 -8.86
CA GLY A 58 5.30 18.56 -10.22
C GLY A 58 6.41 17.67 -10.80
N GLY A 59 7.48 17.39 -10.04
CA GLY A 59 8.51 16.44 -10.47
C GLY A 59 8.05 14.98 -10.43
N SER A 60 8.62 14.12 -11.27
CA SER A 60 8.35 12.68 -11.20
C SER A 60 8.92 12.07 -9.91
N ALA A 61 8.07 11.40 -9.14
CA ALA A 61 8.45 10.67 -7.92
C ALA A 61 8.49 9.14 -8.15
N GLY A 62 8.44 8.69 -9.40
CA GLY A 62 8.37 7.29 -9.77
C GLY A 62 6.94 6.80 -10.02
N ILE A 63 6.70 5.52 -9.77
CA ILE A 63 5.40 4.88 -10.00
C ILE A 63 5.02 3.95 -8.84
N ARG A 64 3.73 3.73 -8.64
CA ARG A 64 3.18 2.71 -7.75
C ARG A 64 2.47 1.64 -8.57
N LEU A 65 2.79 0.39 -8.29
CA LEU A 65 2.14 -0.79 -8.84
C LEU A 65 1.19 -1.32 -7.77
N ASP A 66 -0.11 -1.33 -8.07
CA ASP A 66 -1.13 -1.84 -7.16
C ASP A 66 -1.53 -3.25 -7.60
N TYR A 67 -1.48 -4.20 -6.66
CA TYR A 67 -1.90 -5.58 -6.84
C TYR A 67 -3.05 -5.87 -5.87
N HIS A 68 -4.24 -6.09 -6.40
CA HIS A 68 -5.41 -6.44 -5.61
C HIS A 68 -5.41 -7.95 -5.41
N GLU A 69 -5.45 -8.37 -4.16
CA GLU A 69 -5.57 -9.76 -3.74
C GLU A 69 -6.76 -9.89 -2.79
N TYR A 70 -7.21 -11.12 -2.58
CA TYR A 70 -8.34 -11.36 -1.70
C TYR A 70 -8.01 -10.88 -0.27
N GLY A 71 -8.70 -9.84 0.20
CA GLY A 71 -8.54 -9.25 1.54
C GLY A 71 -7.31 -8.37 1.74
N ARG A 72 -6.57 -8.02 0.67
CA ARG A 72 -5.45 -7.07 0.77
C ARG A 72 -5.11 -6.43 -0.58
N THR A 73 -4.57 -5.22 -0.52
CA THR A 73 -3.92 -4.56 -1.66
C THR A 73 -2.44 -4.41 -1.40
N VAL A 74 -1.60 -4.92 -2.31
CA VAL A 74 -0.14 -4.76 -2.24
C VAL A 74 0.26 -3.58 -3.12
N HIS A 75 0.87 -2.58 -2.51
CA HIS A 75 1.47 -1.43 -3.18
C HIS A 75 2.98 -1.65 -3.29
N VAL A 76 3.48 -1.72 -4.52
CA VAL A 76 4.92 -1.76 -4.80
C VAL A 76 5.33 -0.44 -5.43
N TYR A 77 6.19 0.30 -4.76
CA TYR A 77 6.71 1.59 -5.20
C TYR A 77 8.00 1.37 -5.97
N ILE A 78 8.09 1.98 -7.15
CA ILE A 78 9.27 1.93 -8.02
C ILE A 78 9.86 3.34 -8.09
N GLY A 79 11.14 3.46 -7.77
CA GLY A 79 11.94 4.67 -7.97
C GLY A 79 13.19 4.33 -8.76
N ALA A 80 13.56 5.17 -9.74
CA ALA A 80 14.74 4.95 -10.59
C ALA A 80 14.83 3.52 -11.20
N GLY A 81 13.68 2.92 -11.54
CA GLY A 81 13.62 1.59 -12.16
C GLY A 81 13.74 0.39 -11.21
N VAL A 82 13.83 0.63 -9.89
CA VAL A 82 13.92 -0.44 -8.87
C VAL A 82 12.84 -0.29 -7.80
N VAL A 83 12.48 -1.39 -7.15
CA VAL A 83 11.55 -1.39 -6.02
C VAL A 83 12.18 -0.63 -4.86
N SER A 84 11.56 0.49 -4.48
CA SER A 84 12.00 1.32 -3.36
C SER A 84 11.26 1.02 -2.06
N ARG A 85 10.01 0.53 -2.16
CA ARG A 85 9.17 0.22 -1.00
C ARG A 85 8.06 -0.75 -1.38
N ILE A 86 7.69 -1.61 -0.43
CA ILE A 86 6.53 -2.49 -0.55
C ILE A 86 5.66 -2.26 0.68
N CYS A 87 4.37 -1.97 0.48
CA CYS A 87 3.40 -1.86 1.57
C CYS A 87 2.14 -2.65 1.25
N ILE A 88 1.52 -3.20 2.27
CA ILE A 88 0.32 -4.01 2.20
C ILE A 88 -0.76 -3.26 2.96
N LEU A 89 -1.84 -2.95 2.26
CA LEU A 89 -3.05 -2.41 2.84
C LEU A 89 -4.01 -3.59 3.06
N ARG A 90 -4.46 -3.80 4.30
CA ARG A 90 -5.49 -4.80 4.61
C ARG A 90 -6.83 -4.11 4.78
N ASP A 91 -7.86 -4.73 4.19
CA ASP A 91 -9.26 -4.30 4.33
C ASP A 91 -9.83 -4.72 5.69
#